data_AF-A0AA41XID2-F1
#
_entry.id   AF-A0AA41XID2-F1
#
_cell.length_a   1.000
_cell.length_b   1.000
_cell.length_c   1.000
_cell.angle_alpha   90.00
_cell.angle_beta   90.00
_cell.angle_gamma   90.00
#
_symmetry.space_group_name_H-M   'P 1'
#
loop_
_entity.id
_entity.type
_entity.pdbx_description
1 polymer ?
#
loop_
_entity_poly.entity_id
_entity_poly.type
_entity_poly.pdbx_seq_one_letter_code
_entity_poly.pdbx_strand_id
1 'polypeptide(L)'
;MSEQTDDETGAGADAGARALRITVARSGGVAGMSPSWTVTAEGENDVDGWLDLVESCPWDAGDAGDPDGADRIVYTIRVLVQAPEVEGERDARVPEQQLTGPWRDLVDRVKAEAAPRPRRAKR
;
A
#
# COMPACT_ATOMS: atom_id res chain seq x y z
N MET A 1 -17.91 18.87 -35.01
CA MET A 1 -18.33 18.03 -33.87
C MET A 1 -17.05 17.47 -33.29
N SER A 2 -16.35 18.25 -32.48
CA SER A 2 -16.69 18.64 -31.10
C SER A 2 -16.16 17.60 -30.12
N GLU A 3 -15.23 18.10 -29.30
CA GLU A 3 -14.81 17.60 -27.99
C GLU A 3 -14.23 16.19 -27.94
N GLN A 4 -12.91 16.12 -28.02
CA GLN A 4 -12.20 15.26 -27.09
C GLN A 4 -11.38 16.18 -26.18
N THR A 5 -11.98 16.41 -25.02
CA THR A 5 -11.48 17.19 -23.91
C THR A 5 -10.09 16.73 -23.51
N ASP A 6 -9.23 17.70 -23.28
CA ASP A 6 -8.01 17.64 -22.50
C ASP A 6 -8.17 16.70 -21.29
N ASP A 7 -7.29 15.71 -21.20
CA ASP A 7 -6.77 15.27 -19.91
C ASP A 7 -5.26 15.43 -20.01
N GLU A 8 -4.83 16.66 -19.78
CA GLU A 8 -3.45 17.00 -19.45
C GLU A 8 -3.07 16.28 -18.15
N THR A 9 -2.71 14.99 -18.20
CA THR A 9 -1.84 14.43 -17.16
C THR A 9 -0.41 14.88 -17.48
N GLY A 10 -0.18 16.18 -17.38
CA GLY A 10 1.14 16.78 -17.30
C GLY A 10 1.73 16.47 -15.93
N ALA A 11 2.23 15.25 -15.74
CA ALA A 11 3.06 14.92 -14.59
C ALA A 11 4.45 15.55 -14.82
N GLY A 12 4.62 16.76 -14.31
CA GLY A 12 5.86 17.53 -14.37
C GLY A 12 7.06 16.70 -13.95
N ALA A 13 8.07 16.71 -14.81
CA ALA A 13 9.36 16.10 -14.58
C ALA A 13 10.13 16.83 -13.48
N ASP A 14 10.64 16.02 -12.53
CA ASP A 14 11.97 16.16 -11.93
C ASP A 14 12.33 17.50 -11.25
N ALA A 15 11.69 17.78 -10.11
CA ALA A 15 12.27 18.64 -9.07
C ALA A 15 11.61 18.32 -7.71
N GLY A 16 12.05 17.24 -7.06
CA GLY A 16 11.55 16.82 -5.74
C GLY A 16 10.62 15.61 -5.80
N ALA A 17 11.01 14.56 -6.51
CA ALA A 17 10.21 13.34 -6.69
C ALA A 17 9.85 12.70 -5.34
N ARG A 18 8.65 13.02 -4.85
CA ARG A 18 8.03 12.27 -3.76
C ARG A 18 7.69 10.89 -4.30
N ALA A 19 8.24 9.88 -3.64
CA ALA A 19 7.95 8.49 -3.91
C ALA A 19 7.50 7.81 -2.62
N LEU A 20 6.54 6.90 -2.73
CA LEU A 20 6.06 6.11 -1.61
C LEU A 20 5.94 4.66 -2.04
N ARG A 21 6.48 3.75 -1.24
CA ARG A 21 6.41 2.31 -1.50
C ARG A 21 5.72 1.61 -0.35
N ILE A 22 4.64 0.89 -0.66
CA ILE A 22 3.92 0.06 0.30
C ILE A 22 4.11 -1.40 -0.05
N THR A 23 4.56 -2.19 0.93
CA THR A 23 4.71 -3.63 0.81
C THR A 23 3.83 -4.30 1.84
N VAL A 24 2.92 -5.17 1.38
CA VAL A 24 2.07 -5.99 2.24
C VAL A 24 2.43 -7.45 2.01
N ALA A 25 2.88 -8.14 3.04
CA ALA A 25 3.16 -9.57 3.00
C ALA A 25 2.22 -10.31 3.95
N ARG A 26 1.51 -11.30 3.43
CA ARG A 26 0.69 -12.20 4.26
C ARG A 26 1.50 -13.43 4.63
N SER A 27 1.85 -13.59 5.89
CA SER A 27 2.52 -14.78 6.43
C SER A 27 1.50 -15.67 7.15
N GLY A 28 1.41 -16.94 6.78
CA GLY A 28 0.52 -17.92 7.42
C GLY A 28 -0.32 -18.72 6.44
N GLY A 29 -0.25 -20.05 6.56
CA GLY A 29 -0.96 -21.00 5.71
C GLY A 29 -0.10 -22.23 5.40
N VAL A 30 -0.71 -23.41 5.53
CA VAL A 30 -0.12 -24.76 5.42
C VAL A 30 0.48 -25.13 4.04
N ALA A 31 0.85 -24.17 3.18
CA ALA A 31 1.27 -24.46 1.81
C ALA A 31 2.35 -23.51 1.22
N GLY A 32 3.25 -22.94 2.04
CA GLY A 32 4.55 -22.40 1.60
C GLY A 32 4.58 -21.23 0.61
N MET A 33 3.44 -20.69 0.18
CA MET A 33 3.33 -19.59 -0.77
C MET A 33 2.59 -18.41 -0.13
N SER A 34 3.34 -17.58 0.59
CA SER A 34 2.87 -16.33 1.16
C SER A 34 2.78 -15.26 0.07
N PRO A 35 1.58 -14.81 -0.35
CA PRO A 35 1.48 -13.74 -1.32
C PRO A 35 2.01 -12.43 -0.71
N SER A 36 2.91 -11.76 -1.44
CA SER A 36 3.33 -10.40 -1.18
C SER A 36 2.84 -9.48 -2.29
N TRP A 37 2.32 -8.33 -1.88
CA TRP A 37 1.86 -7.27 -2.76
C TRP A 37 2.73 -6.04 -2.52
N THR A 38 3.11 -5.37 -3.59
CA THR A 38 3.92 -4.16 -3.51
C THR A 38 3.36 -3.14 -4.48
N VAL A 39 3.17 -1.92 -3.99
CA VAL A 39 2.76 -0.76 -4.77
C VAL A 39 3.81 0.32 -4.58
N THR A 40 4.13 1.00 -5.69
CA THR A 40 4.97 2.20 -5.68
C THR A 40 4.13 3.33 -6.27
N ALA A 41 4.05 4.41 -5.51
CA ALA A 41 3.40 5.66 -5.84
C ALA A 41 4.48 6.70 -6.14
N GLU A 42 4.29 7.47 -7.20
CA GLU A 42 5.21 8.51 -7.63
C GLU A 42 4.41 9.79 -7.92
N GLY A 43 4.92 10.93 -7.47
CA GLY A 43 4.27 12.22 -7.66
C GLY A 43 3.41 12.66 -6.47
N GLU A 44 3.21 13.97 -6.35
CA GLU A 44 2.62 14.59 -5.16
C GLU A 44 1.21 14.07 -4.86
N ASN A 45 0.30 14.08 -5.84
CA ASN A 45 -1.10 13.70 -5.64
C ASN A 45 -1.28 12.21 -5.28
N ASP A 46 -0.48 11.32 -5.86
CA ASP A 46 -0.56 9.89 -5.56
C ASP A 46 -0.01 9.64 -4.15
N VAL A 47 1.18 10.17 -3.85
CA VAL A 47 1.82 10.02 -2.54
C VAL A 47 0.95 10.60 -1.42
N ASP A 48 0.34 11.77 -1.59
CA ASP A 48 -0.54 12.40 -0.59
C ASP A 48 -1.76 11.53 -0.29
N GLY A 49 -2.40 10.99 -1.33
CA GLY A 49 -3.54 10.08 -1.19
C GLY A 49 -3.20 8.72 -0.55
N TRP A 50 -1.94 8.29 -0.59
CA TRP A 50 -1.46 7.13 0.16
C TRP A 50 -1.05 7.49 1.58
N LEU A 51 -0.43 8.66 1.79
CA LEU A 51 -0.05 9.16 3.11
C LEU A 51 -1.25 9.35 4.01
N ASP A 52 -2.33 9.97 3.53
CA ASP A 52 -3.58 10.14 4.32
C ASP A 52 -4.12 8.78 4.81
N LEU A 53 -4.14 7.77 3.94
CA LEU A 53 -4.58 6.42 4.28
C LEU A 53 -3.64 5.73 5.28
N VAL A 54 -2.34 5.91 5.09
CA VAL A 54 -1.30 5.41 5.98
C VAL A 54 -1.43 6.08 7.35
N GLU A 55 -1.58 7.39 7.44
CA GLU A 55 -1.69 8.13 8.70
C GLU A 55 -2.97 7.81 9.47
N SER A 56 -4.05 7.44 8.77
CA SER A 56 -5.28 6.93 9.38
C SER A 56 -5.09 5.57 10.08
N CYS A 57 -4.06 4.80 9.70
CA CYS A 57 -3.81 3.50 10.31
C CYS A 57 -3.26 3.64 11.74
N PRO A 58 -3.76 2.86 12.71
CA PRO A 58 -3.27 2.91 14.08
C PRO A 58 -1.96 2.10 14.20
N TRP A 59 -0.85 2.67 13.71
CA TRP A 59 0.50 2.08 13.76
C TRP A 59 0.91 1.71 15.19
N ASP A 60 0.55 2.53 16.17
CA ASP A 60 0.88 2.35 17.59
C ASP A 60 0.07 1.22 18.27
N ALA A 61 -1.12 0.92 17.75
CA ALA A 61 -1.96 -0.17 18.27
C ALA A 61 -1.48 -1.57 17.83
N GLY A 62 -0.49 -1.64 16.92
CA GLY A 62 0.06 -2.88 16.36
C GLY A 62 0.94 -3.69 17.31
N ASP A 63 1.33 -3.15 18.46
CA ASP A 63 2.04 -3.90 19.53
C ASP A 63 1.08 -4.70 20.41
N ALA A 64 -0.08 -5.08 19.88
CA ALA A 64 -1.07 -5.90 20.53
C ALA A 64 -0.62 -7.38 20.61
N GLY A 65 0.49 -7.60 21.32
CA GLY A 65 1.00 -8.91 21.75
C GLY A 65 1.54 -9.78 20.62
N ASP A 66 2.65 -10.45 20.90
CA ASP A 66 3.10 -11.58 20.10
C ASP A 66 1.91 -12.56 19.93
N PRO A 67 1.53 -12.94 18.70
CA PRO A 67 0.45 -13.89 18.51
C PRO A 67 0.89 -15.25 19.04
N ASP A 68 0.59 -15.50 20.31
CA ASP A 68 0.84 -16.77 20.99
C ASP A 68 0.04 -17.88 20.28
N GLY A 69 0.66 -18.53 19.29
CA GLY A 69 0.07 -19.64 18.53
C GLY A 69 0.60 -19.80 17.10
N ALA A 70 1.02 -21.02 16.77
CA ALA A 70 1.67 -21.40 15.52
C ALA A 70 0.79 -21.33 14.23
N ASP A 71 -0.51 -21.05 14.34
CA ASP A 71 -1.48 -21.15 13.23
C ASP A 71 -2.35 -19.90 13.06
N ARG A 72 -1.75 -18.70 13.06
CA ARG A 72 -2.49 -17.47 12.70
C ARG A 72 -1.84 -16.73 11.55
N ILE A 73 -2.69 -16.23 10.65
CA ILE A 73 -2.29 -15.41 9.50
C ILE A 73 -1.95 -14.01 10.02
N VAL A 74 -0.74 -13.55 9.71
CA VAL A 74 -0.23 -12.22 10.06
C VAL A 74 0.08 -11.45 8.78
N TYR A 75 -0.38 -10.20 8.70
CA TYR A 75 -0.06 -9.27 7.64
C TYR A 75 1.07 -8.35 8.12
N THR A 76 2.21 -8.40 7.44
CA THR A 76 3.31 -7.46 7.64
C THR A 76 3.15 -6.35 6.62
N ILE A 77 2.96 -5.13 7.09
CA ILE A 77 2.80 -3.94 6.26
C ILE A 77 4.03 -3.08 6.47
N ARG A 78 4.68 -2.67 5.38
CA ARG A 78 5.84 -1.79 5.38
C ARG A 78 5.60 -0.64 4.43
N VAL A 79 5.79 0.58 4.90
CA VAL A 79 5.65 1.81 4.13
C VAL A 79 6.98 2.53 4.17
N LEU A 80 7.50 2.86 2.99
CA LEU A 80 8.70 3.65 2.81
C LEU A 80 8.30 4.94 2.11
N VAL A 81 8.50 6.07 2.78
CA VAL A 81 8.23 7.40 2.24
C VAL A 81 9.56 8.04 1.91
N GLN A 82 9.73 8.41 0.65
CA GLN A 82 10.90 9.11 0.13
C GLN A 82 10.43 10.45 -0.40
N ALA A 83 10.36 11.45 0.47
CA ALA A 83 10.03 12.82 0.14
C ALA A 83 11.08 13.76 0.76
N PRO A 84 11.48 14.86 0.08
CA PRO A 84 12.48 15.79 0.60
C PRO A 84 12.07 16.48 1.91
N GLU A 85 10.77 16.52 2.21
CA GLU A 85 10.20 17.15 3.41
C GLU A 85 9.99 16.15 4.56
N VAL A 86 9.72 14.89 4.20
CA VAL A 86 9.34 13.82 5.13
C VAL A 86 9.91 12.51 4.62
N GLU A 87 11.06 12.12 5.15
CA GLU A 87 11.63 10.80 4.95
C GLU A 87 11.27 9.91 6.15
N GLY A 88 10.77 8.71 5.90
CA GLY A 88 10.40 7.82 6.98
C GLY A 88 10.06 6.41 6.52
N GLU A 89 10.32 5.45 7.39
CA GLU A 89 9.83 4.09 7.28
C GLU A 89 8.84 3.79 8.40
N ARG A 90 7.76 3.09 8.08
CA ARG A 90 6.80 2.58 9.05
C ARG A 90 6.56 1.11 8.78
N ASP A 91 6.60 0.30 9.81
CA ASP A 91 6.21 -1.10 9.74
C ASP A 91 5.20 -1.45 10.83
N ALA A 92 4.29 -2.34 10.48
CA ALA A 92 3.30 -2.88 11.40
C ALA A 92 3.06 -4.34 11.10
N ARG A 93 2.86 -5.12 12.16
CA ARG A 93 2.43 -6.52 12.08
C ARG A 93 1.00 -6.60 12.59
N VAL A 94 0.08 -6.85 11.68
CA VAL A 94 -1.35 -6.88 11.97
C VAL A 94 -1.85 -8.31 11.79
N PRO A 95 -2.27 -9.01 12.85
CA PRO A 95 -2.91 -10.32 12.68
C PRO A 95 -4.22 -10.15 11.90
N GLU A 96 -4.60 -11.16 11.11
CA GLU A 96 -5.79 -11.10 10.25
C GLU A 96 -7.07 -10.72 11.02
N GLN A 97 -7.17 -11.14 12.29
CA GLN A 97 -8.29 -10.80 13.17
C GLN A 97 -8.38 -9.31 13.53
N GLN A 98 -7.24 -8.61 13.52
CA GLN A 98 -7.14 -7.17 13.78
C GLN A 98 -7.10 -6.34 12.49
N LEU A 99 -7.06 -6.99 11.31
CA LEU A 99 -7.10 -6.34 10.00
C LEU A 99 -8.51 -5.82 9.70
N THR A 100 -8.90 -4.77 10.43
CA THR A 100 -10.22 -4.15 10.40
C THR A 100 -10.08 -2.62 10.31
N GLY A 101 -11.12 -1.95 9.82
CA GLY A 101 -11.10 -0.49 9.64
C GLY A 101 -10.01 -0.04 8.66
N PRO A 102 -9.17 0.97 9.02
CA PRO A 102 -8.20 1.57 8.11
C PRO A 102 -7.14 0.57 7.61
N TRP A 103 -6.78 -0.42 8.45
CA TRP A 103 -5.86 -1.49 8.04
C TRP A 103 -6.40 -2.33 6.89
N ARG A 104 -7.69 -2.63 6.91
CA ARG A 104 -8.33 -3.43 5.87
C ARG A 104 -8.42 -2.64 4.58
N ASP A 105 -8.73 -1.35 4.67
CA ASP A 105 -8.81 -0.44 3.52
C ASP A 105 -7.45 -0.29 2.83
N LEU A 106 -6.38 -0.06 3.62
CA LEU A 106 -5.01 -0.02 3.11
C LEU A 106 -4.61 -1.31 2.38
N VAL A 107 -4.84 -2.47 3.00
CA VAL A 107 -4.48 -3.76 2.40
C VAL A 107 -5.33 -4.05 1.15
N ASP A 108 -6.61 -3.72 1.16
CA ASP A 108 -7.49 -3.91 0.00
C ASP A 108 -7.04 -3.04 -1.18
N ARG A 109 -6.78 -1.75 -0.93
CA ARG A 109 -6.25 -0.82 -1.93
C ARG A 109 -4.91 -1.28 -2.50
N VAL A 110 -3.97 -1.71 -1.64
CA VAL A 110 -2.68 -2.26 -2.08
C VAL A 110 -2.88 -3.50 -2.95
N LYS A 111 -3.79 -4.42 -2.57
CA LYS A 111 -4.09 -5.61 -3.36
C LYS A 111 -4.73 -5.27 -4.70
N ALA A 112 -5.63 -4.30 -4.74
CA ALA A 112 -6.30 -3.85 -5.97
C ALA A 112 -5.30 -3.24 -6.96
N GLU A 113 -4.37 -2.42 -6.47
CA GLU A 113 -3.32 -1.76 -7.28
C GLU A 113 -2.20 -2.73 -7.69
N ALA A 114 -1.82 -3.66 -6.81
CA ALA A 114 -0.82 -4.68 -7.09
C ALA A 114 -1.36 -5.85 -7.92
N ALA A 115 -2.68 -6.01 -8.02
CA ALA A 115 -3.28 -7.01 -8.90
C ALA A 115 -2.86 -6.71 -10.34
N PRO A 116 -2.46 -7.73 -11.12
CA PRO A 116 -2.12 -7.52 -12.52
C PRO A 116 -3.33 -6.92 -13.21
N ARG A 117 -3.25 -5.64 -13.60
CA ARG A 117 -4.25 -5.00 -14.46
C ARG A 117 -4.54 -5.96 -15.60
N PRO A 118 -5.81 -6.35 -15.86
CA PRO A 118 -6.10 -7.24 -16.96
C PRO A 118 -5.61 -6.54 -18.23
N ARG A 119 -4.50 -7.06 -18.78
CA ARG A 119 -3.92 -6.59 -20.03
C ARG A 119 -5.03 -6.67 -21.07
N ARG A 120 -5.63 -5.53 -21.40
CA ARG A 120 -6.68 -5.43 -22.41
C ARG A 120 -6.15 -6.10 -23.67
N ALA A 121 -6.71 -7.25 -24.02
CA ALA A 121 -6.39 -7.93 -25.25
C ALA A 121 -6.81 -7.01 -26.40
N LYS A 122 -5.84 -6.49 -27.14
CA LYS A 122 -6.05 -5.81 -28.41
C LYS A 122 -6.62 -6.85 -29.37
N ARG A 123 -7.85 -6.62 -29.85
CA ARG A 123 -8.53 -7.44 -30.87
C ARG A 123 -7.84 -7.33 -32.21
#